data_AF-A0A8J6KQW4-F1
#
_entry.id   AF-A0A8J6KQW4-F1
#
_cell.length_a   1.000
_cell.length_b   1.000
_cell.length_c   1.000
_cell.angle_alpha   90.00
_cell.angle_beta   90.00
_cell.angle_gamma   90.00
#
_symmetry.space_group_name_H-M   'P 1'
#
loop_
_entity.id
_entity.type
_entity.pdbx_description
1 polymer ?
#
loop_
_entity_poly.entity_id
_entity_poly.type
_entity_poly.pdbx_seq_one_letter_code
_entity_poly.pdbx_strand_id
1 'polypeptide(L)'
;MKVLLLKDAKDDESGQDPYIQELGLYGLEATLIPVLSFEFLSLPSLSEKLSHPEGFGGLIFTSPRAVEAVKLCLEKNNKTEDWEKSLKSRWNAKSVYVVGSATASLVNTIGLDAEGAHSGNAEKLAEYICSRPSSALPLLFPCGTIKGDTLPKMLKDKGIPMESMHVYQTIPHPGIQGNLESYYENQGVPASITFFSPSGLKYSLEYIQALSGGSFDQIKMPLWPWALQLPGKKGFWDNIDHNCRHLGCPRVFDGSGQEFAHAWHLGEIHFDDDEHFTPLSSDTGISLLKVAVHEIGHVLGLPHTYRVGSIMQPNYTPQEPAFELDWSDRKAIQRLYGSCEGSFDTAFDWIRKERNQYGEVRVRFNTYFFRNSWYWLYENRNNRTRYGDPLQILTGWRGIPVQSIDAFVHVWSWGKDERYFFKGNQYWRYDSENDQAHTEDKEGRSYPKLISEGFPGIPSPLDTAFYERRQQLIYFFKESLVFAFDVNQNQVLNSYPKKMSQVFPAVIPQNHPFRNIDSAYYSYAHGSVFFLKGNSYWKVVSDKDKKHNSQLPLNGLFPKKPISEKWFDVCDVHTSTLNM
;
A
#
# COMPACT_ATOMS: atom_id res chain seq x y z
N MET A 1 17.74 -1.13 2.89
CA MET A 1 17.34 -2.21 3.84
C MET A 1 17.45 -3.54 3.10
N LYS A 2 18.02 -4.58 3.73
CA LYS A 2 18.32 -5.85 3.05
C LYS A 2 17.19 -6.88 3.22
N VAL A 3 16.75 -7.46 2.12
CA VAL A 3 15.64 -8.41 2.05
C VAL A 3 16.16 -9.74 1.48
N LEU A 4 15.90 -10.84 2.17
CA LEU A 4 16.24 -12.18 1.69
C LEU A 4 14.97 -12.87 1.17
N LEU A 5 15.01 -13.38 -0.06
CA LEU A 5 13.91 -14.08 -0.72
C LEU A 5 14.26 -15.56 -0.85
N LEU A 6 13.51 -16.42 -0.17
CA LEU A 6 13.66 -17.87 -0.18
C LEU A 6 12.68 -18.48 -1.18
N LYS A 7 13.09 -18.41 -2.44
CA LYS A 7 12.27 -18.67 -3.62
C LYS A 7 13.10 -19.42 -4.65
N ASP A 8 12.49 -20.37 -5.34
CA ASP A 8 13.14 -21.00 -6.48
C ASP A 8 13.08 -20.08 -7.72
N ALA A 9 14.14 -20.09 -8.52
CA ALA A 9 14.16 -19.39 -9.79
C ALA A 9 13.11 -20.00 -10.74
N LYS A 10 12.40 -19.16 -11.50
CA LYS A 10 11.65 -19.65 -12.66
C LYS A 10 12.64 -19.77 -13.81
N ASP A 11 12.59 -20.88 -14.55
CA ASP A 11 13.42 -21.12 -15.75
C ASP A 11 13.01 -20.28 -16.96
N ASP A 12 12.50 -19.06 -16.75
CA ASP A 12 12.24 -18.13 -17.85
C ASP A 12 13.54 -17.35 -18.12
N GLU A 13 14.14 -17.55 -19.30
CA GLU A 13 15.40 -16.95 -19.77
C GLU A 13 15.38 -15.40 -19.91
N SER A 14 14.44 -14.69 -19.29
CA SER A 14 14.21 -13.26 -19.51
C SER A 14 14.21 -12.43 -18.22
N GLY A 15 15.41 -12.12 -17.72
CA GLY A 15 15.66 -10.95 -16.87
C GLY A 15 15.77 -11.19 -15.36
N GLN A 16 15.97 -10.09 -14.63
CA GLN A 16 16.07 -10.05 -13.17
C GLN A 16 14.71 -10.39 -12.54
N ASP A 17 14.69 -11.18 -11.46
CA ASP A 17 13.44 -11.65 -10.82
C ASP A 17 12.49 -10.46 -10.50
N PRO A 18 11.18 -10.54 -10.84
CA PRO A 18 10.24 -9.42 -10.68
C PRO A 18 10.19 -8.84 -9.26
N TYR A 19 10.38 -9.68 -8.23
CA TYR A 19 10.39 -9.22 -6.85
C TYR A 19 11.63 -8.39 -6.54
N ILE A 20 12.79 -8.78 -7.08
CA ILE A 20 14.03 -8.00 -6.93
C ILE A 20 13.90 -6.65 -7.63
N GLN A 21 13.30 -6.63 -8.82
CA GLN A 21 13.06 -5.40 -9.57
C GLN A 21 12.16 -4.42 -8.81
N GLU A 22 11.01 -4.90 -8.33
CA GLU A 22 10.02 -4.08 -7.63
C GLU A 22 10.57 -3.53 -6.30
N LEU A 23 11.22 -4.39 -5.49
CA LEU A 23 11.85 -3.97 -4.24
C LEU A 23 12.96 -2.93 -4.48
N GLY A 24 13.69 -3.06 -5.59
CA GLY A 24 14.70 -2.09 -6.01
C GLY A 24 14.14 -0.70 -6.30
N LEU A 25 12.93 -0.59 -6.87
CA LEU A 25 12.26 0.70 -7.12
C LEU A 25 12.00 1.49 -5.83
N TYR A 26 11.86 0.79 -4.71
CA TYR A 26 11.64 1.38 -3.38
C TYR A 26 12.94 1.47 -2.55
N GLY A 27 14.11 1.28 -3.16
CA GLY A 27 15.41 1.41 -2.48
C GLY A 27 15.74 0.25 -1.53
N LEU A 28 15.13 -0.92 -1.73
CA LEU A 28 15.40 -2.14 -0.98
C LEU A 28 16.39 -3.03 -1.74
N GLU A 29 17.34 -3.62 -1.01
CA GLU A 29 18.34 -4.54 -1.57
C GLU A 29 17.86 -5.98 -1.36
N ALA A 30 17.38 -6.64 -2.42
CA ALA A 30 16.85 -7.99 -2.34
C ALA A 30 17.83 -9.05 -2.87
N THR A 31 17.99 -10.16 -2.16
CA THR A 31 18.77 -11.33 -2.60
C THR A 31 17.90 -12.57 -2.60
N LEU A 32 17.98 -13.38 -3.66
CA LEU A 32 17.22 -14.63 -3.79
C LEU A 32 18.11 -15.85 -3.51
N ILE A 33 17.60 -16.78 -2.70
CA ILE A 33 18.22 -18.08 -2.44
C ILE A 33 17.19 -19.19 -2.74
N PRO A 34 17.53 -20.15 -3.63
CA PRO A 34 16.68 -21.32 -3.86
C PRO A 34 16.70 -22.24 -2.64
N VAL A 35 15.53 -22.76 -2.29
CA VAL A 35 15.32 -23.55 -1.06
C VAL A 35 14.74 -24.93 -1.31
N LEU A 36 14.14 -25.17 -2.48
CA LEU A 36 13.69 -26.49 -2.89
C LEU A 36 14.49 -27.00 -4.08
N SER A 37 14.51 -28.32 -4.21
CA SER A 37 14.89 -29.03 -5.41
C SER A 37 13.94 -30.21 -5.59
N PHE A 38 14.04 -30.90 -6.72
CA PHE A 38 13.17 -32.02 -7.04
C PHE A 38 13.99 -33.20 -7.49
N GLU A 39 13.56 -34.38 -7.08
CA GLU A 39 14.13 -35.65 -7.51
C GLU A 39 13.07 -36.48 -8.21
N PHE A 40 13.42 -37.05 -9.36
CA PHE A 40 12.53 -37.92 -10.12
C PHE A 40 12.61 -39.37 -9.65
N LEU A 41 11.45 -39.96 -9.38
CA LEU A 41 11.29 -41.31 -8.85
C LEU A 41 10.67 -42.23 -9.90
N SER A 42 10.88 -43.54 -9.75
CA SER A 42 10.15 -44.58 -10.50
C SER A 42 10.12 -44.43 -12.04
N LEU A 43 11.10 -43.73 -12.63
CA LEU A 43 11.19 -43.50 -14.08
C LEU A 43 11.16 -44.79 -14.92
N PRO A 44 11.78 -45.93 -14.52
CA PRO A 44 11.67 -47.17 -15.28
C PRO A 44 10.23 -47.70 -15.34
N SER A 45 9.52 -47.68 -14.22
CA SER A 45 8.13 -48.14 -14.13
C SER A 45 7.17 -47.19 -14.86
N LEU A 46 7.44 -45.88 -14.83
CA LEU A 46 6.69 -44.90 -15.63
C LEU A 46 6.90 -45.15 -17.13
N SER A 47 8.14 -45.37 -17.57
CA SER A 47 8.49 -45.70 -18.96
C SER A 47 7.80 -46.97 -19.45
N GLU A 48 7.73 -48.00 -18.61
CA GLU A 48 7.03 -49.24 -18.91
C GLU A 48 5.52 -49.00 -19.13
N LYS A 49 4.86 -48.27 -18.23
CA LYS A 49 3.43 -47.95 -18.36
C LYS A 49 3.11 -47.07 -19.56
N LEU A 50 3.96 -46.09 -19.86
CA LEU A 50 3.83 -45.24 -21.05
C LEU A 50 3.97 -46.03 -22.36
N SER A 51 4.64 -47.19 -22.34
CA SER A 51 4.80 -48.06 -23.50
C SER A 51 3.56 -48.91 -23.80
N HIS A 52 2.59 -48.96 -22.88
CA HIS A 52 1.38 -49.80 -22.96
C HIS A 52 0.09 -48.96 -22.86
N PRO A 53 -0.19 -48.05 -23.83
CA PRO A 53 -1.37 -47.19 -23.79
C PRO A 53 -2.69 -47.97 -23.78
N GLU A 54 -2.73 -49.21 -24.29
CA GLU A 54 -3.90 -50.09 -24.26
C GLU A 54 -4.40 -50.42 -22.84
N GLY A 55 -3.54 -50.31 -21.82
CA GLY A 55 -3.93 -50.54 -20.43
C GLY A 55 -4.67 -49.37 -19.77
N PHE A 56 -4.70 -48.20 -20.41
CA PHE A 56 -5.18 -46.96 -19.79
C PHE A 56 -6.26 -46.25 -20.62
N GLY A 57 -7.18 -45.56 -19.95
CA GLY A 57 -8.20 -44.72 -20.57
C GLY A 57 -7.70 -43.35 -20.99
N GLY A 58 -6.56 -42.90 -20.45
CA GLY A 58 -6.01 -41.56 -20.64
C GLY A 58 -4.93 -41.21 -19.63
N LEU A 59 -4.40 -39.99 -19.72
CA LEU A 59 -3.38 -39.42 -18.84
C LEU A 59 -3.94 -38.24 -18.06
N ILE A 60 -3.40 -38.01 -16.87
CA ILE A 60 -3.68 -36.83 -16.05
C ILE A 60 -2.35 -36.19 -15.64
N PHE A 61 -2.18 -34.89 -15.90
CA PHE A 61 -1.04 -34.09 -15.42
C PHE A 61 -1.53 -32.88 -14.63
N THR A 62 -1.28 -32.87 -13.32
CA THR A 62 -1.60 -31.73 -12.45
C THR A 62 -0.38 -30.84 -12.16
N SER A 63 0.79 -31.20 -12.69
CA SER A 63 2.06 -30.52 -12.41
C SER A 63 2.99 -30.55 -13.62
N PRO A 64 3.66 -29.44 -13.96
CA PRO A 64 4.75 -29.40 -14.95
C PRO A 64 5.81 -30.49 -14.76
N ARG A 65 6.14 -30.81 -13.51
CA ARG A 65 7.20 -31.75 -13.14
C ARG A 65 6.82 -33.18 -13.49
N ALA A 66 5.52 -33.51 -13.44
CA ALA A 66 5.05 -34.82 -13.90
C ALA A 66 5.28 -34.99 -15.42
N VAL A 67 5.18 -33.91 -16.20
CA VAL A 67 5.45 -33.91 -17.64
C VAL A 67 6.95 -34.01 -17.93
N GLU A 68 7.78 -33.33 -17.14
CA GLU A 68 9.24 -33.46 -17.21
C GLU A 68 9.71 -34.89 -16.90
N ALA A 69 9.09 -35.56 -15.93
CA ALA A 69 9.36 -36.96 -15.64
C ALA A 69 9.12 -37.85 -16.88
N VAL A 70 8.02 -37.59 -17.60
CA VAL A 70 7.71 -38.27 -18.87
C VAL A 70 8.78 -37.96 -19.91
N LYS A 71 9.14 -36.68 -20.10
CA LYS A 71 10.20 -36.27 -21.04
C LYS A 71 11.52 -36.99 -20.76
N LEU A 72 11.94 -37.06 -19.50
CA LEU A 72 13.14 -37.78 -19.08
C LEU A 72 13.06 -39.30 -19.37
N CYS A 73 11.89 -39.91 -19.23
CA CYS A 73 11.67 -41.31 -19.61
C CYS A 73 11.86 -41.56 -21.11
N LEU A 74 11.48 -40.58 -21.95
CA LEU A 74 11.63 -40.64 -23.41
C LEU A 74 13.10 -40.48 -23.81
N GLU A 75 13.80 -39.52 -23.21
CA GLU A 75 15.21 -39.21 -23.51
C GLU A 75 16.18 -40.31 -23.05
N LYS A 76 16.04 -40.84 -21.83
CA LYS A 76 17.01 -41.81 -21.25
C LYS A 76 16.99 -43.20 -21.88
N ASN A 77 15.92 -43.59 -22.57
CA ASN A 77 15.74 -44.96 -23.07
C ASN A 77 15.92 -45.11 -24.59
N ASN A 78 16.39 -44.08 -25.32
CA ASN A 78 16.35 -44.02 -26.79
C ASN A 78 14.96 -44.31 -27.40
N LYS A 79 13.90 -44.20 -26.59
CA LYS A 79 12.50 -44.45 -26.99
C LYS A 79 11.89 -43.27 -27.73
N THR A 80 12.63 -42.18 -27.95
CA THR A 80 12.16 -41.02 -28.73
C THR A 80 11.70 -41.42 -30.13
N GLU A 81 12.36 -42.38 -30.77
CA GLU A 81 11.93 -42.90 -32.07
C GLU A 81 10.62 -43.70 -31.99
N ASP A 82 10.46 -44.56 -30.98
CA ASP A 82 9.23 -45.35 -30.79
C ASP A 82 8.05 -44.47 -30.36
N TRP A 83 8.34 -43.42 -29.59
CA TRP A 83 7.40 -42.38 -29.19
C TRP A 83 6.83 -41.66 -30.40
N GLU A 84 7.70 -41.10 -31.24
CA GLU A 84 7.31 -40.35 -32.43
C GLU A 84 6.70 -41.25 -33.53
N LYS A 85 7.17 -42.50 -33.68
CA LYS A 85 6.65 -43.42 -34.71
C LYS A 85 5.28 -44.02 -34.38
N SER A 86 4.97 -44.30 -33.10
CA SER A 86 3.78 -45.09 -32.76
C SER A 86 3.08 -44.68 -31.47
N LEU A 87 3.79 -44.42 -30.36
CA LEU A 87 3.11 -44.25 -29.06
C LEU A 87 2.38 -42.90 -28.95
N LYS A 88 2.92 -41.83 -29.53
CA LYS A 88 2.33 -40.49 -29.51
C LYS A 88 0.91 -40.46 -30.10
N SER A 89 0.72 -41.05 -31.28
CA SER A 89 -0.61 -41.11 -31.92
C SER A 89 -1.59 -41.98 -31.13
N ARG A 90 -1.10 -43.04 -30.47
CA ARG A 90 -1.91 -43.93 -29.61
C ARG A 90 -2.34 -43.25 -28.30
N TRP A 91 -1.49 -42.38 -27.74
CA TRP A 91 -1.85 -41.57 -26.57
C TRP A 91 -2.76 -40.40 -26.94
N ASN A 92 -2.59 -39.74 -28.10
CA ASN A 92 -3.51 -38.69 -28.57
C ASN A 92 -4.88 -39.22 -29.00
N ALA A 93 -5.01 -40.52 -29.29
CA ALA A 93 -6.31 -41.17 -29.44
C ALA A 93 -7.08 -41.33 -28.11
N LYS A 94 -6.47 -40.94 -26.98
CA LYS A 94 -7.04 -40.97 -25.63
C LYS A 94 -7.06 -39.55 -25.06
N SER A 95 -7.80 -39.35 -23.97
CA SER A 95 -7.81 -38.04 -23.29
C SER A 95 -6.56 -37.83 -22.45
N VAL A 96 -5.93 -36.66 -22.62
CA VAL A 96 -4.79 -36.20 -21.83
C VAL A 96 -5.22 -34.96 -21.04
N TYR A 97 -5.61 -35.16 -19.80
CA TYR A 97 -6.13 -34.11 -18.93
C TYR A 97 -5.00 -33.33 -18.26
N VAL A 98 -5.09 -32.01 -18.23
CA VAL A 98 -4.06 -31.15 -17.61
C VAL A 98 -4.68 -30.07 -16.72
N VAL A 99 -3.96 -29.67 -15.66
CA VAL A 99 -4.29 -28.47 -14.87
C VAL A 99 -3.39 -27.31 -15.30
N GLY A 100 -3.99 -26.23 -15.77
CA GLY A 100 -3.30 -24.97 -16.05
C GLY A 100 -2.55 -24.91 -17.38
N SER A 101 -2.32 -23.68 -17.85
CA SER A 101 -1.69 -23.39 -19.14
C SER A 101 -0.21 -23.78 -19.21
N ALA A 102 0.53 -23.66 -18.09
CA ALA A 102 1.94 -24.02 -18.02
C ALA A 102 2.15 -25.53 -18.24
N THR A 103 1.36 -26.38 -17.58
CA THR A 103 1.40 -27.83 -17.78
C THR A 103 0.94 -28.20 -19.19
N ALA A 104 -0.11 -27.56 -19.71
CA ALA A 104 -0.57 -27.77 -21.09
C ALA A 104 0.53 -27.49 -22.12
N SER A 105 1.29 -26.40 -21.95
CA SER A 105 2.39 -26.04 -22.84
C SER A 105 3.49 -27.10 -22.89
N LEU A 106 3.85 -27.67 -21.74
CA LEU A 106 4.83 -28.76 -21.67
C LEU A 106 4.30 -30.06 -22.27
N VAL A 107 3.03 -30.37 -22.05
CA VAL A 107 2.37 -31.55 -22.64
C VAL A 107 2.35 -31.45 -24.17
N ASN A 108 2.08 -30.27 -24.72
CA ASN A 108 2.15 -30.03 -26.17
C ASN A 108 3.60 -30.18 -26.70
N THR A 109 4.60 -29.79 -25.90
CA THR A 109 6.03 -29.94 -26.27
C THR A 109 6.45 -31.42 -26.39
N ILE A 110 5.87 -32.33 -25.60
CA ILE A 110 6.08 -33.78 -25.76
C ILE A 110 5.17 -34.42 -26.83
N GLY A 111 4.42 -33.59 -27.56
CA GLY A 111 3.61 -33.98 -28.70
C GLY A 111 2.23 -34.53 -28.35
N LEU A 112 1.75 -34.33 -27.13
CA LEU A 112 0.42 -34.76 -26.69
C LEU A 112 -0.61 -33.63 -26.74
N ASP A 113 -1.87 -33.96 -27.04
CA ASP A 113 -2.96 -32.98 -27.14
C ASP A 113 -3.63 -32.76 -25.77
N ALA A 114 -3.31 -31.64 -25.13
CA ALA A 114 -3.78 -31.33 -23.78
C ALA A 114 -5.26 -30.89 -23.73
N GLU A 115 -6.03 -31.50 -22.84
CA GLU A 115 -7.44 -31.19 -22.56
C GLU A 115 -7.61 -30.67 -21.12
N GLY A 116 -8.53 -29.73 -20.90
CA GLY A 116 -8.83 -29.23 -19.56
C GLY A 116 -7.91 -28.14 -19.03
N ALA A 117 -7.00 -27.58 -19.85
CA ALA A 117 -6.10 -26.49 -19.45
C ALA A 117 -6.80 -25.25 -18.84
N HIS A 118 -8.08 -25.04 -19.17
CA HIS A 118 -8.93 -23.97 -18.65
C HIS A 118 -9.60 -24.29 -17.30
N SER A 119 -9.41 -25.49 -16.75
CA SER A 119 -10.01 -25.89 -15.48
C SER A 119 -9.47 -25.09 -14.30
N GLY A 120 -8.27 -24.52 -14.40
CA GLY A 120 -7.67 -23.69 -13.36
C GLY A 120 -7.08 -24.51 -12.20
N ASN A 121 -7.83 -25.45 -11.63
CA ASN A 121 -7.39 -26.31 -10.52
C ASN A 121 -7.82 -27.78 -10.67
N ALA A 122 -7.43 -28.60 -9.68
CA ALA A 122 -7.64 -30.04 -9.67
C ALA A 122 -9.11 -30.44 -9.46
N GLU A 123 -9.91 -29.65 -8.74
CA GLU A 123 -11.34 -29.90 -8.52
C GLU A 123 -12.15 -29.73 -9.80
N LYS A 124 -12.00 -28.57 -10.45
CA LYS A 124 -12.64 -28.27 -11.73
C LYS A 124 -12.21 -29.25 -12.82
N LEU A 125 -10.96 -29.74 -12.77
CA LEU A 125 -10.52 -30.81 -13.67
C LEU A 125 -11.22 -32.14 -13.37
N ALA A 126 -11.39 -32.51 -12.09
CA ALA A 126 -12.16 -33.69 -11.71
C ALA A 126 -13.60 -33.61 -12.22
N GLU A 127 -14.28 -32.47 -12.05
CA GLU A 127 -15.64 -32.25 -12.57
C GLU A 127 -15.68 -32.38 -14.09
N TYR A 128 -14.71 -31.79 -14.77
CA TYR A 128 -14.58 -31.88 -16.23
C TYR A 128 -14.42 -33.33 -16.70
N ILE A 129 -13.54 -34.10 -16.05
CA ILE A 129 -13.36 -35.53 -16.33
C ILE A 129 -14.67 -36.29 -16.07
N CYS A 130 -15.35 -36.00 -14.96
CA CYS A 130 -16.62 -36.64 -14.60
C CYS A 130 -17.78 -36.31 -15.55
N SER A 131 -17.72 -35.18 -16.25
CA SER A 131 -18.72 -34.77 -17.25
C SER A 131 -18.60 -35.51 -18.59
N ARG A 132 -17.49 -36.23 -18.81
CA ARG A 132 -17.20 -36.95 -20.05
C ARG A 132 -17.61 -38.43 -20.00
N PRO A 133 -17.79 -39.08 -21.16
CA PRO A 133 -18.04 -40.52 -21.21
C PRO A 133 -16.92 -41.29 -20.50
N SER A 134 -17.27 -42.07 -19.48
CA SER A 134 -16.30 -42.83 -18.69
C SER A 134 -15.73 -44.00 -19.50
N SER A 135 -14.41 -44.15 -19.50
CA SER A 135 -13.72 -45.33 -20.02
C SER A 135 -13.69 -46.42 -18.95
N ALA A 136 -13.84 -47.69 -19.36
CA ALA A 136 -13.69 -48.83 -18.46
C ALA A 136 -12.22 -49.05 -18.00
N LEU A 137 -11.26 -48.41 -18.68
CA LEU A 137 -9.83 -48.50 -18.37
C LEU A 137 -9.39 -47.38 -17.42
N PRO A 138 -8.43 -47.64 -16.50
CA PRO A 138 -7.96 -46.65 -15.54
C PRO A 138 -7.26 -45.46 -16.21
N LEU A 139 -7.42 -44.26 -15.65
CA LEU A 139 -6.61 -43.09 -16.00
C LEU A 139 -5.25 -43.17 -15.29
N LEU A 140 -4.15 -43.01 -16.03
CA LEU A 140 -2.80 -42.97 -15.44
C LEU A 140 -2.51 -41.56 -14.91
N PHE A 141 -2.16 -41.45 -13.63
CA PHE A 141 -1.91 -40.19 -12.95
C PHE A 141 -0.49 -40.13 -12.35
N PRO A 142 0.52 -39.70 -13.13
CA PRO A 142 1.85 -39.38 -12.63
C PRO A 142 1.79 -38.12 -11.73
N CYS A 143 2.24 -38.25 -10.48
CA CYS A 143 2.10 -37.20 -9.47
C CYS A 143 3.28 -37.15 -8.49
N GLY A 144 3.35 -36.09 -7.69
CA GLY A 144 4.33 -35.95 -6.61
C GLY A 144 4.01 -36.84 -5.41
N THR A 145 4.97 -37.01 -4.51
CA THR A 145 4.77 -37.67 -3.20
C THR A 145 3.93 -36.84 -2.23
N ILE A 146 3.96 -35.51 -2.36
CA ILE A 146 3.10 -34.57 -1.65
C ILE A 146 1.86 -34.37 -2.53
N LYS A 147 0.71 -34.94 -2.16
CA LYS A 147 -0.54 -34.82 -2.94
C LYS A 147 -1.61 -34.07 -2.17
N GLY A 148 -2.35 -33.22 -2.88
CA GLY A 148 -3.73 -32.95 -2.52
C GLY A 148 -4.58 -34.16 -2.93
N ASP A 149 -5.34 -34.72 -1.99
CA ASP A 149 -6.18 -35.91 -2.20
C ASP A 149 -7.46 -35.64 -3.02
N THR A 150 -7.67 -34.39 -3.42
CA THR A 150 -8.94 -33.93 -3.99
C THR A 150 -9.31 -34.61 -5.31
N LEU A 151 -8.42 -34.57 -6.31
CA LEU A 151 -8.67 -35.19 -7.61
C LEU A 151 -8.81 -36.74 -7.52
N PRO A 152 -7.90 -37.48 -6.86
CA PRO A 152 -8.06 -38.92 -6.66
C PRO A 152 -9.37 -39.30 -5.96
N LYS A 153 -9.77 -38.53 -4.95
CA LYS A 153 -10.99 -38.79 -4.17
C LYS A 153 -12.25 -38.56 -5.00
N MET A 154 -12.34 -37.43 -5.72
CA MET A 154 -13.51 -37.11 -6.54
C MET A 154 -13.73 -38.13 -7.67
N LEU A 155 -12.65 -38.56 -8.34
CA LEU A 155 -12.75 -39.58 -9.39
C LEU A 155 -13.18 -40.93 -8.82
N LYS A 156 -12.66 -41.31 -7.64
CA LYS A 156 -13.08 -42.53 -6.93
C LYS A 156 -14.54 -42.48 -6.52
N ASP A 157 -15.02 -41.36 -5.98
CA ASP A 157 -16.41 -41.18 -5.54
C ASP A 157 -17.41 -41.25 -6.72
N LYS A 158 -16.95 -40.92 -7.93
CA LYS A 158 -17.72 -41.04 -9.19
C LYS A 158 -17.52 -42.37 -9.92
N GLY A 159 -16.75 -43.30 -9.35
CA GLY A 159 -16.52 -44.62 -9.92
C GLY A 159 -15.61 -44.63 -11.16
N ILE A 160 -14.82 -43.59 -11.38
CA ILE A 160 -13.86 -43.51 -12.48
C ILE A 160 -12.55 -44.20 -12.03
N PRO A 161 -12.12 -45.28 -12.69
CA PRO A 161 -10.89 -45.96 -12.31
C PRO A 161 -9.68 -45.07 -12.61
N MET A 162 -8.76 -44.98 -11.65
CA MET A 162 -7.53 -44.19 -11.77
C MET A 162 -6.37 -44.91 -11.08
N GLU A 163 -5.19 -44.87 -11.69
CA GLU A 163 -3.96 -45.37 -11.13
C GLU A 163 -2.96 -44.23 -10.90
N SER A 164 -2.64 -43.96 -9.63
CA SER A 164 -1.63 -42.96 -9.25
C SER A 164 -0.22 -43.55 -9.24
N MET A 165 0.75 -42.82 -9.76
CA MET A 165 2.17 -43.19 -9.71
C MET A 165 3.01 -42.00 -9.22
N HIS A 166 3.83 -42.22 -8.18
CA HIS A 166 4.76 -41.19 -7.71
C HIS A 166 5.96 -41.11 -8.64
N VAL A 167 6.15 -39.97 -9.30
CA VAL A 167 7.20 -39.80 -10.31
C VAL A 167 8.20 -38.70 -9.97
N TYR A 168 7.91 -37.89 -8.94
CA TYR A 168 8.87 -36.96 -8.37
C TYR A 168 8.59 -36.71 -6.88
N GLN A 169 9.58 -36.20 -6.18
CA GLN A 169 9.47 -35.71 -4.81
C GLN A 169 10.17 -34.36 -4.64
N THR A 170 9.62 -33.52 -3.78
CA THR A 170 10.26 -32.27 -3.36
C THR A 170 11.29 -32.58 -2.28
N ILE A 171 12.51 -32.10 -2.46
CA ILE A 171 13.63 -32.24 -1.51
C ILE A 171 14.18 -30.85 -1.14
N PRO A 172 14.89 -30.70 -0.01
CA PRO A 172 15.63 -29.47 0.27
C PRO A 172 16.68 -29.21 -0.82
N HIS A 173 16.89 -27.95 -1.19
CA HIS A 173 17.95 -27.59 -2.12
C HIS A 173 19.33 -27.98 -1.55
N PRO A 174 20.18 -28.74 -2.27
CA PRO A 174 21.44 -29.26 -1.71
C PRO A 174 22.43 -28.16 -1.30
N GLY A 175 22.36 -27.00 -1.95
CA GLY A 175 23.17 -25.82 -1.62
C GLY A 175 22.56 -24.88 -0.58
N ILE A 176 21.40 -25.20 0.02
CA ILE A 176 20.67 -24.26 0.89
C ILE A 176 21.53 -23.73 2.04
N GLN A 177 22.29 -24.61 2.69
CA GLN A 177 23.15 -24.26 3.82
C GLN A 177 24.27 -23.30 3.37
N GLY A 178 25.06 -23.68 2.36
CA GLY A 178 26.18 -22.86 1.88
C GLY A 178 25.73 -21.52 1.28
N ASN A 179 24.56 -21.48 0.64
CA ASN A 179 23.99 -20.23 0.12
C ASN A 179 23.61 -19.27 1.25
N LEU A 180 23.00 -19.80 2.33
CA LEU A 180 22.67 -19.01 3.52
C LEU A 180 23.94 -18.56 4.25
N GLU A 181 24.92 -19.43 4.45
CA GLU A 181 26.21 -19.08 5.06
C GLU A 181 26.90 -17.94 4.28
N SER A 182 27.01 -18.08 2.95
CA SER A 182 27.58 -17.05 2.07
C SER A 182 26.81 -15.73 2.14
N TYR A 183 25.47 -15.76 2.23
CA TYR A 183 24.67 -14.55 2.40
C TYR A 183 24.98 -13.83 3.72
N TYR A 184 24.99 -14.58 4.83
CA TYR A 184 25.25 -13.99 6.15
C TYR A 184 26.68 -13.47 6.28
N GLU A 185 27.67 -14.13 5.68
CA GLU A 185 29.06 -13.65 5.65
C GLU A 185 29.21 -12.35 4.85
N ASN A 186 28.58 -12.25 3.68
CA ASN A 186 28.78 -11.12 2.77
C ASN A 186 27.84 -9.94 3.06
N GLN A 187 26.61 -10.22 3.47
CA GLN A 187 25.55 -9.22 3.61
C GLN A 187 25.11 -8.98 5.06
N GLY A 188 25.50 -9.85 6.00
CA GLY A 188 25.09 -9.77 7.39
C GLY A 188 23.65 -10.20 7.61
N VAL A 189 23.11 -9.86 8.79
CA VAL A 189 21.74 -10.21 9.17
C VAL A 189 20.72 -9.44 8.32
N PRO A 190 19.80 -10.13 7.62
CA PRO A 190 18.78 -9.47 6.80
C PRO A 190 17.80 -8.71 7.69
N ALA A 191 17.27 -7.59 7.19
CA ALA A 191 16.19 -6.88 7.89
C ALA A 191 14.85 -7.60 7.72
N SER A 192 14.69 -8.37 6.64
CA SER A 192 13.54 -9.25 6.46
C SER A 192 13.83 -10.50 5.62
N ILE A 193 13.14 -11.61 5.90
CA ILE A 193 13.23 -12.88 5.15
C ILE A 193 11.85 -13.28 4.64
N THR A 194 11.75 -13.57 3.35
CA THR A 194 10.50 -13.90 2.66
C THR A 194 10.50 -15.36 2.20
N PHE A 195 9.48 -16.13 2.56
CA PHE A 195 9.34 -17.53 2.14
C PHE A 195 8.18 -17.68 1.15
N PHE A 196 8.37 -18.49 0.11
CA PHE A 196 7.40 -18.72 -0.96
C PHE A 196 6.77 -20.13 -0.93
N SER A 197 7.11 -20.95 0.06
CA SER A 197 6.49 -22.25 0.28
C SER A 197 6.68 -22.75 1.72
N PRO A 198 5.74 -23.56 2.26
CA PRO A 198 5.89 -24.20 3.57
C PRO A 198 7.12 -25.10 3.66
N SER A 199 7.42 -25.84 2.58
CA SER A 199 8.62 -26.68 2.49
C SER A 199 9.90 -25.83 2.56
N GLY A 200 9.92 -24.67 1.90
CA GLY A 200 11.06 -23.75 1.93
C GLY A 200 11.36 -23.24 3.33
N LEU A 201 10.33 -22.88 4.10
CA LEU A 201 10.46 -22.54 5.52
C LEU A 201 11.01 -23.72 6.32
N LYS A 202 10.37 -24.89 6.21
CA LYS A 202 10.76 -26.11 6.95
C LYS A 202 12.23 -26.46 6.75
N TYR A 203 12.74 -26.34 5.53
CA TYR A 203 14.12 -26.72 5.21
C TYR A 203 15.17 -25.66 5.53
N SER A 204 14.79 -24.40 5.68
CA SER A 204 15.74 -23.29 5.90
C SER A 204 15.75 -22.75 7.34
N LEU A 205 14.69 -22.96 8.12
CA LEU A 205 14.49 -22.33 9.41
C LEU A 205 15.63 -22.59 10.41
N GLU A 206 16.08 -23.85 10.53
CA GLU A 206 17.16 -24.21 11.46
C GLU A 206 18.48 -23.50 11.13
N TYR A 207 18.82 -23.41 9.84
CA TYR A 207 20.02 -22.71 9.38
C TYR A 207 19.93 -21.21 9.65
N ILE A 208 18.77 -20.60 9.39
CA ILE A 208 18.55 -19.17 9.63
C ILE A 208 18.66 -18.86 11.13
N GLN A 209 18.08 -19.70 11.99
CA GLN A 209 18.17 -19.55 13.45
C GLN A 209 19.62 -19.63 13.92
N ALA A 210 20.38 -20.62 13.44
CA ALA A 210 21.79 -20.78 13.79
C ALA A 210 22.65 -19.59 13.34
N LEU A 211 22.44 -19.08 12.12
CA LEU A 211 23.22 -17.97 11.55
C LEU A 211 22.84 -16.60 12.14
N SER A 212 21.59 -16.42 12.57
CA SER A 212 21.09 -15.15 13.11
C SER A 212 21.40 -14.95 14.59
N GLY A 213 21.60 -16.03 15.35
CA GLY A 213 21.88 -15.99 16.79
C GLY A 213 20.88 -15.12 17.57
N GLY A 214 21.39 -14.28 18.48
CA GLY A 214 20.57 -13.39 19.31
C GLY A 214 19.87 -12.24 18.58
N SER A 215 20.13 -12.07 17.27
CA SER A 215 19.47 -11.07 16.43
C SER A 215 18.27 -11.64 15.67
N PHE A 216 17.98 -12.94 15.81
CA PHE A 216 16.86 -13.60 15.13
C PHE A 216 15.51 -12.90 15.40
N ASP A 217 15.28 -12.47 16.65
CA ASP A 217 14.05 -11.76 17.07
C ASP A 217 13.91 -10.36 16.46
N GLN A 218 14.96 -9.83 15.83
CA GLN A 218 14.97 -8.52 15.17
C GLN A 218 14.70 -8.63 13.66
N ILE A 219 14.73 -9.84 13.12
CA ILE A 219 14.47 -10.12 11.71
C ILE A 219 12.96 -10.14 11.50
N LYS A 220 12.46 -9.31 10.59
CA LYS A 220 11.06 -9.39 10.18
C LYS A 220 10.91 -10.64 9.29
N MET A 221 10.05 -11.58 9.64
CA MET A 221 9.82 -12.79 8.83
C MET A 221 8.45 -12.71 8.15
N PRO A 222 8.29 -11.91 7.09
CA PRO A 222 7.11 -12.02 6.26
C PRO A 222 7.16 -13.38 5.56
N LEU A 223 6.48 -14.41 6.08
CA LEU A 223 5.99 -15.46 5.19
C LEU A 223 5.27 -14.73 4.05
N TRP A 224 5.61 -14.94 2.78
CA TRP A 224 4.73 -14.40 1.75
C TRP A 224 3.59 -15.40 1.60
N PRO A 225 2.35 -15.03 1.94
CA PRO A 225 1.91 -13.73 2.45
C PRO A 225 1.21 -13.86 3.83
N TRP A 226 1.92 -13.64 4.95
CA TRP A 226 1.89 -12.41 5.77
C TRP A 226 2.66 -12.52 7.11
N ALA A 227 3.46 -11.49 7.46
CA ALA A 227 3.68 -11.08 8.87
C ALA A 227 4.13 -9.60 8.96
N LEU A 228 3.18 -8.73 9.29
CA LEU A 228 3.43 -7.36 9.76
C LEU A 228 3.43 -7.39 11.28
N GLN A 229 4.60 -7.46 11.90
CA GLN A 229 4.70 -7.38 13.35
C GLN A 229 4.69 -5.90 13.79
N LEU A 230 3.61 -5.47 14.45
CA LEU A 230 3.60 -4.25 15.24
C LEU A 230 4.42 -4.46 16.52
N PRO A 231 5.10 -3.41 17.05
CA PRO A 231 5.98 -3.58 18.21
C PRO A 231 5.17 -3.86 19.48
N GLY A 232 5.49 -4.95 20.20
CA GLY A 232 5.24 -5.02 21.64
C GLY A 232 4.63 -6.27 22.28
N LYS A 233 4.54 -7.46 21.64
CA LYS A 233 4.04 -8.66 22.34
C LYS A 233 4.83 -9.94 22.04
N LYS A 234 5.12 -10.68 23.12
CA LYS A 234 6.00 -11.88 23.22
C LYS A 234 5.37 -13.10 22.53
N GLY A 235 6.23 -13.96 22.00
CA GLY A 235 5.89 -15.07 21.09
C GLY A 235 5.39 -16.36 21.73
N PHE A 236 5.03 -17.31 20.86
CA PHE A 236 5.14 -18.77 21.01
C PHE A 236 4.80 -19.42 19.65
N TRP A 237 5.59 -20.40 19.20
CA TRP A 237 5.60 -20.98 17.84
C TRP A 237 5.15 -22.44 17.85
N ASP A 238 4.39 -22.92 16.84
CA ASP A 238 4.20 -24.36 16.57
C ASP A 238 3.92 -24.70 15.07
N ASN A 239 4.30 -25.92 14.66
CA ASN A 239 4.67 -26.47 13.32
C ASN A 239 3.56 -26.90 12.33
N ILE A 240 3.80 -26.93 10.98
CA ILE A 240 2.78 -27.18 9.90
C ILE A 240 2.71 -28.66 9.45
N ASP A 241 1.48 -29.20 9.22
CA ASP A 241 1.19 -30.55 8.69
C ASP A 241 0.49 -30.56 7.29
N HIS A 242 0.59 -31.68 6.57
CA HIS A 242 0.49 -31.95 5.12
C HIS A 242 -0.87 -31.74 4.40
N ASN A 243 -1.85 -31.02 4.95
CA ASN A 243 -3.24 -31.09 4.48
C ASN A 243 -3.85 -29.78 3.92
N CYS A 244 -3.05 -28.82 3.43
CA CYS A 244 -3.53 -27.47 3.09
C CYS A 244 -4.39 -26.86 4.21
N ARG A 245 -4.04 -27.18 5.47
CA ARG A 245 -4.59 -26.56 6.65
C ARG A 245 -3.62 -25.50 7.09
N HIS A 246 -4.08 -24.25 7.10
CA HIS A 246 -3.42 -23.21 7.86
C HIS A 246 -3.39 -23.66 9.32
N LEU A 247 -2.23 -23.67 9.96
CA LEU A 247 -2.15 -24.16 11.34
C LEU A 247 -3.00 -23.34 12.27
N GLY A 248 -3.84 -24.02 13.05
CA GLY A 248 -4.71 -23.35 14.03
C GLY A 248 -5.96 -22.70 13.41
N CYS A 249 -6.09 -22.66 12.08
CA CYS A 249 -7.32 -22.26 11.40
C CYS A 249 -8.01 -23.49 10.81
N PRO A 250 -9.23 -23.85 11.28
CA PRO A 250 -9.99 -24.98 10.74
C PRO A 250 -10.62 -24.68 9.38
N ARG A 251 -10.45 -23.46 8.86
CA ARG A 251 -11.05 -23.00 7.60
C ARG A 251 -10.16 -23.40 6.43
N VAL A 252 -10.75 -24.07 5.44
CA VAL A 252 -10.09 -24.53 4.23
C VAL A 252 -10.59 -23.64 3.09
N PHE A 253 -9.69 -23.20 2.22
CA PHE A 253 -10.08 -22.51 0.99
C PHE A 253 -10.84 -23.44 0.05
N ASP A 254 -11.68 -22.86 -0.80
CA ASP A 254 -12.56 -23.56 -1.74
C ASP A 254 -12.02 -23.62 -3.18
N GLY A 255 -10.76 -23.18 -3.37
CA GLY A 255 -10.13 -23.11 -4.68
C GLY A 255 -10.61 -21.91 -5.48
N SER A 256 -10.37 -21.88 -6.80
CA SER A 256 -10.64 -20.67 -7.59
C SER A 256 -12.12 -20.23 -7.58
N GLY A 257 -12.36 -19.05 -7.01
CA GLY A 257 -13.64 -18.36 -6.83
C GLY A 257 -14.08 -18.33 -5.36
N GLN A 258 -15.02 -17.43 -5.03
CA GLN A 258 -15.73 -17.32 -3.73
C GLN A 258 -14.91 -16.85 -2.52
N GLU A 259 -13.87 -17.55 -2.03
CA GLU A 259 -13.05 -17.13 -0.87
C GLU A 259 -11.61 -16.76 -1.27
N PHE A 260 -11.36 -15.48 -1.52
CA PHE A 260 -10.06 -15.01 -2.01
C PHE A 260 -8.98 -14.97 -0.92
N ALA A 261 -9.40 -14.68 0.31
CA ALA A 261 -8.55 -14.57 1.47
C ALA A 261 -9.41 -14.61 2.74
N HIS A 262 -8.77 -14.82 3.89
CA HIS A 262 -9.38 -14.54 5.19
C HIS A 262 -8.34 -14.13 6.23
N ALA A 263 -8.74 -13.23 7.13
CA ALA A 263 -8.00 -12.97 8.36
C ALA A 263 -8.33 -14.02 9.44
N TRP A 264 -7.29 -14.49 10.13
CA TRP A 264 -7.39 -15.40 11.27
C TRP A 264 -6.66 -14.84 12.50
N HIS A 265 -6.87 -15.51 13.63
CA HIS A 265 -6.45 -15.12 14.99
C HIS A 265 -5.09 -14.36 15.06
N LEU A 266 -5.02 -13.34 15.92
CA LEU A 266 -3.78 -12.57 16.21
C LEU A 266 -3.09 -11.88 15.00
N GLY A 267 -3.81 -11.66 13.90
CA GLY A 267 -3.35 -10.83 12.79
C GLY A 267 -2.75 -11.59 11.62
N GLU A 268 -3.05 -12.88 11.54
CA GLU A 268 -2.75 -13.72 10.39
C GLU A 268 -3.72 -13.42 9.25
N ILE A 269 -3.21 -13.45 8.02
CA ILE A 269 -4.03 -13.33 6.81
C ILE A 269 -3.60 -14.47 5.89
N HIS A 270 -4.57 -15.20 5.37
CA HIS A 270 -4.35 -16.25 4.40
C HIS A 270 -4.94 -15.83 3.06
N PHE A 271 -4.24 -16.10 1.97
CA PHE A 271 -4.70 -15.87 0.60
C PHE A 271 -4.82 -17.21 -0.09
N ASP A 272 -5.84 -17.37 -0.93
CA ASP A 272 -6.00 -18.58 -1.72
C ASP A 272 -5.07 -18.54 -2.94
N ASP A 273 -4.08 -19.45 -2.98
CA ASP A 273 -3.09 -19.55 -4.06
C ASP A 273 -3.69 -20.13 -5.36
N ASP A 274 -4.92 -20.66 -5.31
CA ASP A 274 -5.68 -21.03 -6.51
C ASP A 274 -6.24 -19.80 -7.25
N GLU A 275 -6.18 -18.61 -6.67
CA GLU A 275 -6.69 -17.38 -7.30
C GLU A 275 -5.68 -16.68 -8.22
N HIS A 276 -6.19 -16.18 -9.35
CA HIS A 276 -5.37 -15.41 -10.29
C HIS A 276 -5.24 -13.96 -9.84
N PHE A 277 -4.34 -13.74 -8.88
CA PHE A 277 -4.01 -12.41 -8.38
C PHE A 277 -3.24 -11.58 -9.40
N THR A 278 -3.69 -10.35 -9.61
CA THR A 278 -3.08 -9.40 -10.55
C THR A 278 -2.67 -8.11 -9.84
N PRO A 279 -1.65 -7.40 -10.37
CA PRO A 279 -1.32 -6.05 -9.92
C PRO A 279 -2.42 -5.04 -10.29
N LEU A 280 -2.47 -3.88 -9.62
CA LEU A 280 -3.52 -2.86 -9.84
C LEU A 280 -3.62 -2.34 -11.28
N SER A 281 -2.54 -2.44 -12.05
CA SER A 281 -2.48 -1.99 -13.44
C SER A 281 -3.18 -2.92 -14.42
N SER A 282 -3.64 -4.10 -13.97
CA SER A 282 -4.34 -5.06 -14.82
C SER A 282 -5.86 -4.81 -14.78
N ASP A 283 -6.46 -4.53 -15.94
CA ASP A 283 -7.92 -4.40 -16.09
C ASP A 283 -8.66 -5.75 -15.97
N THR A 284 -7.91 -6.86 -15.86
CA THR A 284 -8.41 -8.23 -15.74
C THR A 284 -7.77 -8.92 -14.53
N GLY A 285 -8.58 -9.67 -13.76
CA GLY A 285 -8.12 -10.46 -12.59
C GLY A 285 -8.54 -9.91 -11.22
N ILE A 286 -8.11 -10.59 -10.15
CA ILE A 286 -8.39 -10.22 -8.76
C ILE A 286 -7.22 -9.39 -8.23
N SER A 287 -7.46 -8.15 -7.81
CA SER A 287 -6.40 -7.28 -7.31
C SER A 287 -5.91 -7.77 -5.95
N LEU A 288 -4.65 -8.21 -5.90
CA LEU A 288 -4.03 -8.66 -4.65
C LEU A 288 -4.05 -7.56 -3.59
N LEU A 289 -3.72 -6.32 -3.98
CA LEU A 289 -3.71 -5.20 -3.04
C LEU A 289 -5.09 -4.97 -2.42
N LYS A 290 -6.15 -5.02 -3.24
CA LYS A 290 -7.51 -4.78 -2.75
C LYS A 290 -7.95 -5.85 -1.76
N VAL A 291 -7.73 -7.12 -2.08
CA VAL A 291 -8.03 -8.24 -1.17
C VAL A 291 -7.20 -8.12 0.10
N ALA A 292 -5.90 -7.82 -0.04
CA ALA A 292 -5.03 -7.62 1.11
C ALA A 292 -5.52 -6.51 2.05
N VAL A 293 -5.91 -5.35 1.52
CA VAL A 293 -6.37 -4.24 2.36
C VAL A 293 -7.71 -4.55 3.03
N HIS A 294 -8.58 -5.34 2.41
CA HIS A 294 -9.80 -5.84 3.05
C HIS A 294 -9.46 -6.69 4.28
N GLU A 295 -8.57 -7.67 4.11
CA GLU A 295 -8.19 -8.56 5.22
C GLU A 295 -7.42 -7.81 6.33
N ILE A 296 -6.60 -6.82 5.97
CA ILE A 296 -5.98 -5.92 6.97
C ILE A 296 -7.05 -5.28 7.84
N GLY A 297 -8.15 -4.84 7.22
CA GLY A 297 -9.24 -4.25 7.97
C GLY A 297 -9.76 -5.21 9.04
N HIS A 298 -9.96 -6.49 8.72
CA HIS A 298 -10.35 -7.52 9.70
C HIS A 298 -9.29 -7.73 10.79
N VAL A 299 -8.00 -7.79 10.42
CA VAL A 299 -6.89 -7.88 11.38
C VAL A 299 -6.88 -6.70 12.35
N LEU A 300 -7.19 -5.51 11.83
CA LEU A 300 -7.31 -4.29 12.63
C LEU A 300 -8.68 -4.15 13.33
N GLY A 301 -9.55 -5.17 13.25
CA GLY A 301 -10.82 -5.22 13.98
C GLY A 301 -12.01 -4.55 13.30
N LEU A 302 -11.92 -4.21 12.02
CA LEU A 302 -13.07 -3.78 11.23
C LEU A 302 -13.93 -4.98 10.82
N PRO A 303 -15.25 -4.96 11.06
CA PRO A 303 -16.14 -5.99 10.53
C PRO A 303 -16.53 -5.71 9.08
N HIS A 304 -17.15 -6.70 8.42
CA HIS A 304 -17.81 -6.49 7.14
C HIS A 304 -18.85 -5.36 7.19
N THR A 305 -18.97 -4.63 6.08
CA THR A 305 -20.02 -3.64 5.87
C THR A 305 -20.67 -3.82 4.50
N TYR A 306 -21.98 -3.60 4.41
CA TYR A 306 -22.72 -3.75 3.14
C TYR A 306 -22.76 -2.47 2.31
N ARG A 307 -21.91 -1.48 2.64
CA ARG A 307 -21.84 -0.22 1.92
C ARG A 307 -21.06 -0.41 0.62
N VAL A 308 -21.72 -0.12 -0.51
CA VAL A 308 -21.09 -0.13 -1.83
C VAL A 308 -19.90 0.83 -1.84
N GLY A 309 -18.73 0.32 -2.24
CA GLY A 309 -17.49 1.09 -2.34
C GLY A 309 -16.60 1.05 -1.09
N SER A 310 -17.06 0.45 0.01
CA SER A 310 -16.20 0.18 1.17
C SER A 310 -15.20 -0.93 0.85
N ILE A 311 -13.98 -0.81 1.38
CA ILE A 311 -13.00 -1.89 1.31
C ILE A 311 -13.47 -3.11 2.10
N MET A 312 -14.22 -2.91 3.18
CA MET A 312 -14.76 -3.97 4.05
C MET A 312 -16.06 -4.59 3.51
N GLN A 313 -16.39 -4.33 2.25
CA GLN A 313 -17.51 -4.99 1.58
C GLN A 313 -17.18 -6.48 1.36
N PRO A 314 -18.04 -7.43 1.77
CA PRO A 314 -17.74 -8.86 1.70
C PRO A 314 -17.64 -9.38 0.26
N ASN A 315 -18.35 -8.75 -0.67
CA ASN A 315 -18.32 -9.12 -2.09
C ASN A 315 -17.28 -8.27 -2.82
N TYR A 316 -16.28 -8.91 -3.42
CA TYR A 316 -15.29 -8.24 -4.24
C TYR A 316 -15.95 -7.55 -5.43
N THR A 317 -15.65 -6.26 -5.59
CA THR A 317 -16.07 -5.47 -6.75
C THR A 317 -14.82 -4.93 -7.43
N PRO A 318 -14.57 -5.23 -8.72
CA PRO A 318 -13.49 -4.60 -9.48
C PRO A 318 -13.60 -3.08 -9.38
N GLN A 319 -12.51 -2.40 -9.06
CA GLN A 319 -12.49 -0.95 -8.84
C GLN A 319 -11.58 -0.27 -9.87
N GLU A 320 -11.88 0.98 -10.16
CA GLU A 320 -11.11 1.82 -11.10
C GLU A 320 -9.62 1.94 -10.69
N PRO A 321 -8.73 2.33 -11.62
CA PRO A 321 -7.27 2.28 -11.45
C PRO A 321 -6.71 3.01 -10.22
N ALA A 322 -7.49 3.93 -9.63
CA ALA A 322 -7.17 4.60 -8.37
C ALA A 322 -7.83 3.86 -7.19
N PHE A 323 -7.12 2.88 -6.63
CA PHE A 323 -7.52 2.19 -5.40
C PHE A 323 -7.44 3.12 -4.19
N GLU A 324 -8.59 3.49 -3.61
CA GLU A 324 -8.67 4.35 -2.43
C GLU A 324 -9.69 3.82 -1.40
N LEU A 325 -9.34 3.95 -0.12
CA LEU A 325 -10.22 3.66 1.01
C LEU A 325 -11.37 4.67 1.11
N ASP A 326 -12.59 4.15 1.22
CA ASP A 326 -13.77 5.00 1.43
C ASP A 326 -13.71 5.69 2.80
N TRP A 327 -14.30 6.89 2.86
CA TRP A 327 -14.32 7.72 4.07
C TRP A 327 -14.85 6.97 5.31
N SER A 328 -15.84 6.08 5.14
CA SER A 328 -16.39 5.31 6.25
C SER A 328 -15.40 4.29 6.82
N ASP A 329 -14.56 3.70 5.98
CA ASP A 329 -13.51 2.75 6.40
C ASP A 329 -12.44 3.51 7.19
N ARG A 330 -11.99 4.66 6.68
CA ARG A 330 -11.03 5.54 7.37
C ARG A 330 -11.55 6.01 8.73
N LYS A 331 -12.83 6.36 8.83
CA LYS A 331 -13.44 6.75 10.12
C LYS A 331 -13.65 5.57 11.05
N ALA A 332 -13.97 4.38 10.52
CA ALA A 332 -14.13 3.18 11.33
C ALA A 332 -12.79 2.80 11.98
N ILE A 333 -11.69 2.84 11.23
CA ILE A 333 -10.38 2.50 11.78
C ILE A 333 -9.89 3.52 12.81
N GLN A 334 -10.10 4.82 12.54
CA GLN A 334 -9.77 5.90 13.48
C GLN A 334 -10.60 5.82 14.77
N ARG A 335 -11.80 5.22 14.77
CA ARG A 335 -12.57 4.98 16.01
C ARG A 335 -11.96 3.89 16.88
N LEU A 336 -11.27 2.91 16.28
CA LEU A 336 -10.62 1.82 17.00
C LEU A 336 -9.25 2.26 17.56
N TYR A 337 -8.45 2.97 16.77
CA TYR A 337 -7.06 3.30 17.11
C TYR A 337 -6.83 4.78 17.46
N GLY A 338 -7.86 5.61 17.37
CA GLY A 338 -7.76 7.05 17.53
C GLY A 338 -7.47 7.78 16.21
N SER A 339 -7.76 9.09 16.19
CA SER A 339 -7.32 9.97 15.11
C SER A 339 -5.90 10.43 15.38
N CYS A 340 -5.09 10.61 14.33
CA CYS A 340 -3.77 11.19 14.52
C CYS A 340 -3.86 12.63 15.04
N GLU A 341 -2.98 12.95 15.98
CA GLU A 341 -2.89 14.24 16.63
C GLU A 341 -1.52 14.88 16.35
N GLY A 342 -1.51 16.20 16.12
CA GLY A 342 -0.27 16.94 15.95
C GLY A 342 -0.52 18.40 15.59
N SER A 343 0.41 19.27 15.97
CA SER A 343 0.41 20.67 15.54
C SER A 343 0.82 20.80 14.08
N PHE A 344 0.50 21.94 13.48
CA PHE A 344 0.97 22.34 12.15
C PHE A 344 1.72 23.65 12.28
N ASP A 345 2.86 23.77 11.61
CA ASP A 345 3.68 24.97 11.64
C ASP A 345 3.01 26.11 10.89
N THR A 346 2.31 25.78 9.79
CA THR A 346 1.59 26.77 9.00
C THR A 346 0.44 26.11 8.26
N ALA A 347 -0.73 26.76 8.20
CA ALA A 347 -1.83 26.38 7.34
C ALA A 347 -2.29 27.57 6.50
N PHE A 348 -2.75 27.34 5.27
CA PHE A 348 -3.27 28.41 4.42
C PHE A 348 -4.14 27.90 3.28
N ASP A 349 -5.11 28.70 2.84
CA ASP A 349 -5.85 28.42 1.62
C ASP A 349 -5.07 28.91 0.40
N TRP A 350 -4.89 28.03 -0.58
CA TRP A 350 -4.37 28.34 -1.89
C TRP A 350 -5.49 28.53 -2.90
N ILE A 351 -5.43 29.63 -3.65
CA ILE A 351 -6.41 29.96 -4.68
C ILE A 351 -5.89 29.45 -6.04
N ARG A 352 -6.59 28.48 -6.64
CA ARG A 352 -6.35 28.07 -8.04
C ARG A 352 -7.44 28.59 -8.95
N LYS A 353 -7.04 29.17 -10.08
CA LYS A 353 -7.93 29.54 -11.18
C LYS A 353 -7.83 28.46 -12.25
N GLU A 354 -8.87 27.66 -12.40
CA GLU A 354 -8.95 26.62 -13.43
C GLU A 354 -9.88 27.08 -14.54
N ARG A 355 -9.50 26.88 -15.80
CA ARG A 355 -10.44 27.04 -16.92
C ARG A 355 -11.10 25.69 -17.18
N ASN A 356 -12.43 25.65 -17.21
CA ASN A 356 -13.13 24.44 -17.64
C ASN A 356 -13.06 24.28 -19.17
N GLN A 357 -13.60 23.16 -19.67
CA GLN A 357 -13.68 22.85 -21.11
C GLN A 357 -14.43 23.90 -21.95
N TYR A 358 -15.22 24.78 -21.30
CA TYR A 358 -15.96 25.87 -21.94
C TYR A 358 -15.26 27.24 -21.81
N GLY A 359 -14.04 27.27 -21.26
CA GLY A 359 -13.26 28.49 -21.06
C GLY A 359 -13.65 29.32 -19.84
N GLU A 360 -14.62 28.88 -19.03
CA GLU A 360 -15.01 29.58 -17.81
C GLU A 360 -13.96 29.39 -16.71
N VAL A 361 -13.60 30.50 -16.05
CA VAL A 361 -12.66 30.48 -14.92
C VAL A 361 -13.39 30.05 -13.66
N ARG A 362 -13.11 28.83 -13.18
CA ARG A 362 -13.53 28.35 -11.86
C ARG A 362 -12.42 28.57 -10.84
N VAL A 363 -12.78 29.18 -9.72
CA VAL A 363 -11.87 29.34 -8.59
C VAL A 363 -12.03 28.16 -7.63
N ARG A 364 -10.92 27.50 -7.30
CA ARG A 364 -10.86 26.46 -6.25
C ARG A 364 -10.01 26.96 -5.08
N PHE A 365 -10.43 26.56 -3.88
CA PHE A 365 -9.75 26.87 -2.62
C PHE A 365 -9.41 25.54 -1.95
N ASN A 366 -8.13 25.18 -1.93
CA ASN A 366 -7.65 24.02 -1.19
C ASN A 366 -6.76 24.52 -0.05
N THR A 367 -6.76 23.84 1.09
CA THR A 367 -5.97 24.25 2.25
C THR A 367 -4.69 23.44 2.29
N TYR A 368 -3.55 24.10 2.41
CA TYR A 368 -2.27 23.46 2.68
C TYR A 368 -2.02 23.47 4.19
N PHE A 369 -1.50 22.35 4.69
CA PHE A 369 -1.04 22.21 6.07
C PHE A 369 0.42 21.79 6.05
N PHE A 370 1.31 22.56 6.67
CA PHE A 370 2.74 22.30 6.73
C PHE A 370 3.12 21.84 8.14
N ARG A 371 3.99 20.83 8.21
CA ARG A 371 4.57 20.31 9.45
C ARG A 371 5.99 19.83 9.18
N ASN A 372 6.97 20.39 9.88
CA ASN A 372 8.37 20.15 9.64
C ASN A 372 8.70 20.34 8.15
N SER A 373 9.26 19.32 7.49
CA SER A 373 9.59 19.30 6.07
C SER A 373 8.47 18.79 5.16
N TRP A 374 7.26 18.58 5.69
CA TRP A 374 6.15 17.92 5.02
C TRP A 374 4.93 18.83 4.88
N TYR A 375 4.10 18.55 3.88
CA TYR A 375 2.81 19.20 3.73
C TYR A 375 1.71 18.27 3.23
N TRP A 376 0.48 18.62 3.59
CA TRP A 376 -0.75 18.04 3.08
C TRP A 376 -1.49 19.10 2.26
N LEU A 377 -2.08 18.68 1.15
CA LEU A 377 -3.07 19.40 0.37
C LEU A 377 -4.46 18.88 0.73
N TYR A 378 -5.20 19.64 1.52
CA TYR A 378 -6.58 19.36 1.86
C TYR A 378 -7.56 19.92 0.82
N GLU A 379 -8.26 19.02 0.13
CA GLU A 379 -9.30 19.35 -0.84
C GLU A 379 -10.61 19.70 -0.13
N ASN A 380 -10.82 20.99 0.16
CA ASN A 380 -11.99 21.47 0.91
C ASN A 380 -13.35 21.03 0.33
N ARG A 381 -13.46 20.80 -0.98
CA ARG A 381 -14.71 20.32 -1.60
C ARG A 381 -14.99 18.86 -1.28
N ASN A 382 -13.94 18.05 -1.21
CA ASN A 382 -14.02 16.61 -1.02
C ASN A 382 -13.85 16.23 0.46
N ASN A 383 -13.53 17.19 1.33
CA ASN A 383 -13.27 17.01 2.76
C ASN A 383 -12.20 15.94 3.05
N ARG A 384 -11.13 15.90 2.25
CA ARG A 384 -10.04 14.92 2.38
C ARG A 384 -8.71 15.50 1.93
N THR A 385 -7.62 14.86 2.33
CA THR A 385 -6.28 15.09 1.77
C THR A 385 -6.15 14.54 0.35
N ARG A 386 -5.25 15.13 -0.43
CA ARG A 386 -4.86 14.63 -1.75
C ARG A 386 -4.23 13.24 -1.59
N TYR A 387 -4.50 12.38 -2.55
CA TYR A 387 -3.84 11.07 -2.64
C TYR A 387 -2.31 11.20 -2.64
N GLY A 388 -1.64 10.35 -1.85
CA GLY A 388 -0.18 10.34 -1.71
C GLY A 388 0.39 11.39 -0.76
N ASP A 389 -0.44 12.21 -0.12
CA ASP A 389 0.03 13.09 0.96
C ASP A 389 0.39 12.30 2.23
N PRO A 390 1.32 12.81 3.06
CA PRO A 390 2.06 14.07 2.88
C PRO A 390 3.17 13.97 1.83
N LEU A 391 3.49 15.10 1.22
CA LEU A 391 4.67 15.28 0.37
C LEU A 391 5.70 16.18 1.06
N GLN A 392 6.97 16.05 0.68
CA GLN A 392 8.01 16.96 1.14
C GLN A 392 7.81 18.35 0.55
N ILE A 393 8.01 19.41 1.35
CA ILE A 393 7.90 20.81 0.93
C ILE A 393 8.76 21.07 -0.31
N LEU A 394 10.00 20.56 -0.33
CA LEU A 394 10.91 20.69 -1.46
C LEU A 394 10.33 20.18 -2.80
N THR A 395 9.48 19.15 -2.76
CA THR A 395 8.86 18.58 -3.97
C THR A 395 7.81 19.51 -4.56
N GLY A 396 7.07 20.25 -3.72
CA GLY A 396 5.92 21.05 -4.15
C GLY A 396 6.13 22.55 -4.15
N TRP A 397 7.19 23.05 -3.51
CA TRP A 397 7.38 24.48 -3.26
C TRP A 397 8.83 24.88 -3.48
N ARG A 398 9.12 25.48 -4.63
CA ARG A 398 10.49 25.79 -5.04
C ARG A 398 10.95 27.13 -4.48
N GLY A 399 12.19 27.19 -3.99
CA GLY A 399 12.83 28.43 -3.56
C GLY A 399 12.37 28.99 -2.21
N ILE A 400 11.50 28.28 -1.48
CA ILE A 400 11.18 28.59 -0.08
C ILE A 400 11.96 27.66 0.86
N PRO A 401 12.01 27.94 2.18
CA PRO A 401 12.63 27.02 3.13
C PRO A 401 11.98 25.64 3.13
N VAL A 402 12.80 24.61 3.27
CA VAL A 402 12.36 23.20 3.12
C VAL A 402 11.72 22.62 4.38
N GLN A 403 11.68 23.35 5.49
CA GLN A 403 11.06 22.91 6.74
C GLN A 403 10.64 24.06 7.64
N SER A 404 9.70 23.83 8.56
CA SER A 404 9.29 24.71 9.66
C SER A 404 9.08 26.15 9.21
N ILE A 405 8.04 26.34 8.39
CA ILE A 405 7.58 27.65 7.95
C ILE A 405 6.78 28.28 9.10
N ASP A 406 7.06 29.54 9.44
CA ASP A 406 6.43 30.22 10.57
C ASP A 406 5.07 30.84 10.18
N ALA A 407 4.96 31.35 8.96
CA ALA A 407 3.69 31.88 8.46
C ALA A 407 3.60 31.90 6.94
N PHE A 408 2.36 31.96 6.46
CA PHE A 408 2.01 32.30 5.09
C PHE A 408 0.99 33.43 5.07
N VAL A 409 1.21 34.43 4.22
CA VAL A 409 0.30 35.56 4.04
C VAL A 409 -0.03 35.74 2.57
N HIS A 410 -1.32 35.77 2.24
CA HIS A 410 -1.82 36.12 0.92
C HIS A 410 -2.49 37.49 0.94
N VAL A 411 -1.78 38.51 0.48
CA VAL A 411 -2.31 39.86 0.28
C VAL A 411 -3.09 39.87 -1.02
N TRP A 412 -4.42 39.76 -0.89
CA TRP A 412 -5.31 39.74 -2.04
C TRP A 412 -6.31 40.90 -1.99
N SER A 413 -6.05 41.92 -2.80
CA SER A 413 -6.88 43.11 -2.92
C SER A 413 -6.91 43.64 -4.35
N TRP A 414 -7.62 44.75 -4.57
CA TRP A 414 -7.68 45.37 -5.90
C TRP A 414 -6.28 45.83 -6.32
N GLY A 415 -5.73 45.19 -7.37
CA GLY A 415 -4.39 45.48 -7.90
C GLY A 415 -3.22 44.82 -7.16
N LYS A 416 -3.45 44.03 -6.11
CA LYS A 416 -2.41 43.27 -5.39
C LYS A 416 -2.78 41.79 -5.26
N ASP A 417 -1.87 40.94 -5.70
CA ASP A 417 -1.92 39.48 -5.52
C ASP A 417 -0.53 38.99 -5.11
N GLU A 418 -0.21 39.15 -3.82
CA GLU A 418 1.14 38.91 -3.30
C GLU A 418 1.11 37.82 -2.22
N ARG A 419 2.03 36.86 -2.33
CA ARG A 419 2.10 35.69 -1.45
C ARG A 419 3.45 35.69 -0.76
N TYR A 420 3.45 35.65 0.56
CA TYR A 420 4.65 35.71 1.38
C TYR A 420 4.76 34.50 2.28
N PHE A 421 5.94 33.88 2.29
CA PHE A 421 6.35 32.88 3.26
C PHE A 421 7.31 33.51 4.26
N PHE A 422 7.17 33.19 5.54
CA PHE A 422 8.02 33.72 6.61
C PHE A 422 8.75 32.57 7.31
N LYS A 423 10.03 32.79 7.61
CA LYS A 423 10.84 31.89 8.43
C LYS A 423 11.96 32.65 9.10
N GLY A 424 12.09 32.50 10.42
CA GLY A 424 13.14 33.16 11.18
C GLY A 424 13.01 34.68 11.09
N ASN A 425 14.09 35.34 10.67
CA ASN A 425 14.12 36.79 10.41
C ASN A 425 13.89 37.14 8.93
N GLN A 426 13.52 36.17 8.10
CA GLN A 426 13.45 36.31 6.65
C GLN A 426 12.04 36.06 6.10
N TYR A 427 11.78 36.62 4.92
CA TYR A 427 10.60 36.32 4.13
C TYR A 427 10.93 36.12 2.65
N TRP A 428 10.09 35.33 1.98
CA TRP A 428 10.14 35.01 0.56
C TRP A 428 8.83 35.47 -0.09
N ARG A 429 8.92 35.99 -1.30
CA ARG A 429 7.74 36.25 -2.14
C ARG A 429 7.58 35.08 -3.12
N TYR A 430 6.38 34.53 -3.23
CA TYR A 430 6.12 33.37 -4.09
C TYR A 430 5.39 33.75 -5.38
N ASP A 431 5.92 33.28 -6.50
CA ASP A 431 5.30 33.37 -7.82
C ASP A 431 4.43 32.14 -8.06
N SER A 432 3.11 32.34 -8.05
CA SER A 432 2.15 31.26 -8.29
C SER A 432 2.08 30.82 -9.74
N GLU A 433 2.48 31.66 -10.70
CA GLU A 433 2.43 31.33 -12.13
C GLU A 433 3.63 30.47 -12.52
N ASN A 434 4.80 30.76 -11.96
CA ASN A 434 6.04 30.02 -12.22
C ASN A 434 6.36 28.94 -11.18
N ASP A 435 5.49 28.77 -10.18
CA ASP A 435 5.62 27.81 -9.07
C ASP A 435 6.99 27.82 -8.39
N GLN A 436 7.48 29.02 -8.07
CA GLN A 436 8.76 29.24 -7.40
C GLN A 436 8.80 30.56 -6.63
N ALA A 437 9.64 30.64 -5.61
CA ALA A 437 9.96 31.90 -4.96
C ALA A 437 10.69 32.83 -5.95
N HIS A 438 10.37 34.12 -5.89
CA HIS A 438 11.13 35.14 -6.61
C HIS A 438 12.57 35.14 -6.11
N THR A 439 13.53 35.26 -7.02
CA THR A 439 14.95 35.46 -6.68
C THR A 439 15.26 36.92 -6.41
N GLU A 440 14.56 37.85 -7.05
CA GLU A 440 14.76 39.30 -6.97
C GLU A 440 13.43 40.05 -7.01
N ASP A 441 13.41 41.29 -6.50
CA ASP A 441 12.28 42.20 -6.63
C ASP A 441 12.35 43.07 -7.90
N LYS A 442 11.41 44.01 -8.05
CA LYS A 442 11.34 44.92 -9.21
C LYS A 442 12.52 45.90 -9.27
N GLU A 443 13.24 46.09 -8.16
CA GLU A 443 14.39 46.98 -8.04
C GLU A 443 15.72 46.22 -8.10
N GLY A 444 15.71 44.90 -8.39
CA GLY A 444 16.90 44.05 -8.48
C GLY A 444 17.48 43.61 -7.13
N ARG A 445 16.74 43.76 -6.03
CA ARG A 445 17.18 43.30 -4.70
C ARG A 445 16.79 41.85 -4.50
N SER A 446 17.76 41.02 -4.09
CA SER A 446 17.56 39.58 -3.94
C SER A 446 16.61 39.21 -2.79
N TYR A 447 15.97 38.05 -2.93
CA TYR A 447 15.29 37.31 -1.88
C TYR A 447 16.16 36.14 -1.38
N PRO A 448 15.95 35.64 -0.15
CA PRO A 448 15.03 36.16 0.86
C PRO A 448 15.44 37.54 1.39
N LYS A 449 14.45 38.27 1.91
CA LYS A 449 14.66 39.59 2.52
C LYS A 449 14.41 39.55 4.01
N LEU A 450 15.00 40.49 4.73
CA LEU A 450 14.74 40.63 6.17
C LEU A 450 13.32 41.13 6.40
N ILE A 451 12.63 40.55 7.38
CA ILE A 451 11.28 40.98 7.78
C ILE A 451 11.29 42.45 8.17
N SER A 452 12.35 42.94 8.83
CA SER A 452 12.51 44.35 9.18
C SER A 452 12.58 45.31 7.99
N GLU A 453 12.98 44.84 6.81
CA GLU A 453 13.05 45.66 5.59
C GLU A 453 11.71 45.70 4.86
N GLY A 454 11.01 44.56 4.77
CA GLY A 454 9.72 44.46 4.09
C GLY A 454 8.53 44.88 4.95
N PHE A 455 8.62 44.65 6.25
CA PHE A 455 7.56 44.85 7.25
C PHE A 455 8.14 45.58 8.48
N PRO A 456 8.50 46.86 8.34
CA PRO A 456 9.14 47.62 9.41
C PRO A 456 8.26 47.67 10.66
N GLY A 457 8.87 47.43 11.82
CA GLY A 457 8.19 47.39 13.11
C GLY A 457 7.62 46.03 13.52
N ILE A 458 7.70 45.01 12.65
CA ILE A 458 7.31 43.63 12.99
C ILE A 458 8.47 42.89 13.64
N PRO A 459 8.26 42.23 14.81
CA PRO A 459 9.29 41.43 15.45
C PRO A 459 9.56 40.14 14.67
N SER A 460 10.79 39.64 14.78
CA SER A 460 11.19 38.35 14.21
C SER A 460 12.04 37.54 15.19
N PRO A 461 11.93 36.19 15.23
CA PRO A 461 10.96 35.40 14.50
C PRO A 461 9.53 35.62 15.02
N LEU A 462 8.54 35.52 14.15
CA LEU A 462 7.12 35.60 14.50
C LEU A 462 6.54 34.21 14.75
N ASP A 463 5.41 34.12 15.43
CA ASP A 463 4.73 32.85 15.69
C ASP A 463 3.84 32.47 14.50
N THR A 464 3.06 33.43 13.99
CA THR A 464 2.28 33.26 12.75
C THR A 464 1.77 34.62 12.23
N ALA A 465 1.13 34.65 11.06
CA ALA A 465 0.49 35.84 10.52
C ALA A 465 -0.65 35.50 9.54
N PHE A 466 -1.64 36.38 9.42
CA PHE A 466 -2.67 36.29 8.37
C PHE A 466 -3.10 37.67 7.87
N TYR A 467 -3.65 37.70 6.66
CA TYR A 467 -4.18 38.92 6.04
C TYR A 467 -5.69 39.08 6.29
N GLU A 468 -6.11 40.21 6.85
CA GLU A 468 -7.50 40.60 7.01
C GLU A 468 -7.92 41.54 5.87
N ARG A 469 -8.62 40.96 4.89
CA ARG A 469 -8.98 41.64 3.64
C ARG A 469 -9.84 42.89 3.84
N ARG A 470 -10.71 42.95 4.85
CA ARG A 470 -11.63 44.10 5.00
C ARG A 470 -10.92 45.38 5.42
N GLN A 471 -9.93 45.23 6.29
CA GLN A 471 -9.16 46.34 6.82
C GLN A 471 -7.86 46.57 6.03
N GLN A 472 -7.53 45.65 5.10
CA GLN A 472 -6.27 45.67 4.35
C GLN A 472 -5.05 45.61 5.28
N LEU A 473 -5.18 44.87 6.40
CA LEU A 473 -4.15 44.73 7.41
C LEU A 473 -3.58 43.31 7.41
N ILE A 474 -2.30 43.17 7.71
CA ILE A 474 -1.71 41.89 8.12
C ILE A 474 -1.62 41.88 9.64
N TYR A 475 -2.18 40.86 10.27
CA TYR A 475 -2.03 40.62 11.70
C TYR A 475 -0.86 39.66 11.91
N PHE A 476 0.21 40.16 12.51
CA PHE A 476 1.37 39.37 12.93
C PHE A 476 1.27 39.04 14.42
N PHE A 477 1.63 37.81 14.79
CA PHE A 477 1.56 37.31 16.15
C PHE A 477 2.96 37.03 16.70
N LYS A 478 3.21 37.49 17.92
CA LYS A 478 4.41 37.14 18.67
C LYS A 478 4.06 36.97 20.14
N GLU A 479 4.19 35.75 20.63
CA GLU A 479 3.78 35.33 21.98
C GLU A 479 2.32 35.71 22.26
N SER A 480 2.09 36.68 23.15
CA SER A 480 0.76 37.18 23.52
C SER A 480 0.36 38.47 22.80
N LEU A 481 1.23 38.98 21.94
CA LEU A 481 1.07 40.27 21.26
C LEU A 481 0.65 40.07 19.81
N VAL A 482 -0.20 40.98 19.36
CA VAL A 482 -0.63 41.12 17.97
C VAL A 482 -0.09 42.46 17.47
N PHE A 483 0.39 42.48 16.23
CA PHE A 483 0.81 43.68 15.51
C PHE A 483 -0.05 43.79 14.26
N ALA A 484 -0.73 44.93 14.06
CA ALA A 484 -1.50 45.18 12.86
C ALA A 484 -0.68 46.06 11.90
N PHE A 485 -0.30 45.48 10.77
CA PHE A 485 0.49 46.12 9.73
C PHE A 485 -0.41 46.61 8.61
N ASP A 486 -0.37 47.90 8.31
CA ASP A 486 -1.10 48.50 7.20
C ASP A 486 -0.31 48.29 5.90
N VAL A 487 -0.88 47.51 4.98
CA VAL A 487 -0.23 47.13 3.72
C VAL A 487 -0.14 48.29 2.72
N ASN A 488 -0.93 49.34 2.89
CA ASN A 488 -0.91 50.51 2.03
C ASN A 488 0.07 51.57 2.53
N GLN A 489 0.14 51.75 3.85
CA GLN A 489 1.07 52.68 4.48
C GLN A 489 2.46 52.06 4.75
N ASN A 490 2.58 50.73 4.62
CA ASN A 490 3.79 49.96 4.87
C ASN A 490 4.36 50.18 6.30
N GLN A 491 3.49 50.22 7.30
CA GLN A 491 3.86 50.47 8.69
C GLN A 491 2.90 49.78 9.66
N VAL A 492 3.39 49.51 10.88
CA VAL A 492 2.53 49.08 12.00
C VAL A 492 1.65 50.24 12.44
N LEU A 493 0.37 49.97 12.69
CA LEU A 493 -0.55 50.97 13.22
C LEU A 493 -0.10 51.46 14.60
N ASN A 494 -0.10 52.77 14.83
CA ASN A 494 0.32 53.40 16.10
C ASN A 494 -0.38 52.88 17.36
N SER A 495 -1.55 52.25 17.23
CA SER A 495 -2.29 51.67 18.35
C SER A 495 -1.83 50.25 18.74
N TYR A 496 -0.84 49.69 18.03
CA TYR A 496 -0.29 48.35 18.22
C TYR A 496 1.18 48.40 18.68
N PRO A 497 1.69 47.37 19.39
CA PRO A 497 1.06 46.08 19.64
C PRO A 497 -0.04 46.08 20.70
N LYS A 498 -0.97 45.13 20.59
CA LYS A 498 -2.03 44.88 21.58
C LYS A 498 -1.99 43.43 22.05
N LYS A 499 -2.55 43.15 23.23
CA LYS A 499 -2.69 41.77 23.70
C LYS A 499 -3.67 41.01 22.81
N MET A 500 -3.39 39.75 22.52
CA MET A 500 -4.25 38.91 21.67
C MET A 500 -5.69 38.84 22.20
N SER A 501 -5.88 38.71 23.52
CA SER A 501 -7.21 38.69 24.13
C SER A 501 -8.01 40.00 24.01
N GLN A 502 -7.34 41.12 23.75
CA GLN A 502 -8.00 42.41 23.48
C GLN A 502 -8.43 42.52 22.02
N VAL A 503 -7.65 41.95 21.09
CA VAL A 503 -7.94 42.00 19.64
C VAL A 503 -8.90 40.90 19.22
N PHE A 504 -8.77 39.71 19.83
CA PHE A 504 -9.55 38.49 19.56
C PHE A 504 -10.16 37.95 20.87
N PRO A 505 -11.19 38.61 21.43
CA PRO A 505 -11.78 38.20 22.70
C PRO A 505 -12.46 36.83 22.59
N ALA A 506 -12.43 36.02 23.66
CA ALA A 506 -13.17 34.76 23.66
C ALA A 506 -14.69 34.99 23.78
N VAL A 507 -15.48 34.24 23.02
CA VAL A 507 -16.95 34.24 23.13
C VAL A 507 -17.39 33.64 24.47
N ILE A 508 -16.65 32.64 24.96
CA ILE A 508 -16.86 32.02 26.27
C ILE A 508 -15.61 32.25 27.14
N PRO A 509 -15.76 32.69 28.40
CA PRO A 509 -14.63 32.85 29.32
C PRO A 509 -13.74 31.60 29.39
N GLN A 510 -12.43 31.81 29.59
CA GLN A 510 -11.40 30.76 29.70
C GLN A 510 -11.14 29.93 28.42
N ASN A 511 -11.87 30.15 27.33
CA ASN A 511 -11.68 29.43 26.08
C ASN A 511 -10.90 30.26 25.04
N HIS A 512 -9.64 30.56 25.35
CA HIS A 512 -8.77 31.40 24.52
C HIS A 512 -7.36 30.77 24.46
N PRO A 513 -6.62 30.84 23.33
CA PRO A 513 -5.27 30.28 23.23
C PRO A 513 -4.19 31.08 23.99
N PHE A 514 -4.49 32.34 24.32
CA PHE A 514 -3.73 33.34 25.10
C PHE A 514 -2.40 33.80 24.54
N ARG A 515 -1.58 32.90 24.00
CA ARG A 515 -0.27 33.18 23.41
C ARG A 515 0.22 32.02 22.56
N ASN A 516 1.29 32.20 21.78
CA ASN A 516 2.02 31.12 21.08
C ASN A 516 1.05 30.24 20.29
N ILE A 517 0.36 30.84 19.32
CA ILE A 517 -0.46 30.10 18.37
C ILE A 517 0.47 29.53 17.29
N ASP A 518 0.22 28.30 16.87
CA ASP A 518 1.10 27.61 15.92
C ASP A 518 0.85 28.14 14.51
N SER A 519 -0.42 28.38 14.15
CA SER A 519 -0.77 28.97 12.86
C SER A 519 -2.07 29.76 12.91
N ALA A 520 -2.18 30.80 12.09
CA ALA A 520 -3.44 31.49 11.83
C ALA A 520 -3.59 31.79 10.35
N TYR A 521 -4.79 31.59 9.80
CA TYR A 521 -5.04 31.90 8.39
C TYR A 521 -6.50 32.25 8.12
N TYR A 522 -6.73 33.03 7.06
CA TYR A 522 -8.06 33.26 6.51
C TYR A 522 -8.42 32.14 5.53
N SER A 523 -9.51 31.41 5.80
CA SER A 523 -10.02 30.41 4.87
C SER A 523 -11.00 31.06 3.90
N TYR A 524 -10.67 31.03 2.60
CA TYR A 524 -11.58 31.38 1.52
C TYR A 524 -12.71 30.36 1.38
N ALA A 525 -12.43 29.08 1.64
CA ALA A 525 -13.43 28.02 1.60
C ALA A 525 -14.55 28.22 2.65
N HIS A 526 -14.21 28.77 3.81
CA HIS A 526 -15.16 28.95 4.92
C HIS A 526 -15.55 30.42 5.20
N GLY A 527 -14.82 31.39 4.65
CA GLY A 527 -15.07 32.82 4.85
C GLY A 527 -14.84 33.28 6.29
N SER A 528 -13.84 32.72 6.96
CA SER A 528 -13.54 32.95 8.38
C SER A 528 -12.05 32.68 8.64
N VAL A 529 -11.53 33.28 9.71
CA VAL A 529 -10.15 33.05 10.17
C VAL A 529 -10.13 31.90 11.17
N PHE A 530 -9.11 31.05 11.08
CA PHE A 530 -8.86 29.95 12.01
C PHE A 530 -7.53 30.14 12.70
N PHE A 531 -7.50 29.96 14.02
CA PHE A 531 -6.27 29.83 14.81
C PHE A 531 -6.07 28.36 15.15
N LEU A 532 -4.85 27.86 14.99
CA LEU A 532 -4.43 26.50 15.27
C LEU A 532 -3.42 26.53 16.41
N LYS A 533 -3.59 25.64 17.39
CA LYS A 533 -2.65 25.44 18.48
C LYS A 533 -2.76 24.02 19.04
N GLY A 534 -1.65 23.29 19.01
CA GLY A 534 -1.64 21.86 19.31
C GLY A 534 -2.61 21.11 18.39
N ASN A 535 -3.44 20.24 18.97
CA ASN A 535 -4.49 19.52 18.25
C ASN A 535 -5.84 20.26 18.18
N SER A 536 -5.86 21.57 18.48
CA SER A 536 -7.09 22.36 18.56
C SER A 536 -7.11 23.53 17.61
N TYR A 537 -8.31 23.91 17.17
CA TYR A 537 -8.56 25.13 16.43
C TYR A 537 -9.61 26.02 17.11
N TRP A 538 -9.50 27.32 16.86
CA TRP A 538 -10.49 28.34 17.20
C TRP A 538 -10.94 29.01 15.91
N LYS A 539 -12.26 29.11 15.70
CA LYS A 539 -12.84 29.86 14.60
C LYS A 539 -13.09 31.30 15.06
N VAL A 540 -12.60 32.28 14.30
CA VAL A 540 -12.93 33.69 14.51
C VAL A 540 -14.33 33.97 13.97
N VAL A 541 -15.15 34.67 14.76
CA VAL A 541 -16.49 35.14 14.40
C VAL A 541 -16.45 35.87 13.06
N SER A 542 -17.16 35.33 12.08
CA SER A 542 -17.28 35.91 10.74
C SER A 542 -18.48 36.88 10.64
N ASP A 543 -18.56 37.62 9.55
CA ASP A 543 -19.74 38.47 9.28
C ASP A 543 -21.02 37.65 9.16
N LYS A 544 -20.92 36.42 8.63
CA LYS A 544 -22.06 35.52 8.55
C LYS A 544 -22.56 35.16 9.95
N ASP A 545 -21.64 34.87 10.87
CA ASP A 545 -22.00 34.55 12.26
C ASP A 545 -22.65 35.77 12.95
N LYS A 546 -22.10 36.98 12.77
CA LYS A 546 -22.69 38.21 13.33
C LYS A 546 -24.06 38.56 12.75
N LYS A 547 -24.33 38.24 11.48
CA LYS A 547 -25.65 38.41 10.88
C LYS A 547 -26.70 37.51 11.55
N HIS A 548 -26.31 36.32 11.99
CA HIS A 548 -27.19 35.40 12.71
C HIS A 548 -27.31 35.75 14.19
N ASN A 549 -26.23 36.22 14.82
CA ASN A 549 -26.23 36.67 16.22
C ASN A 549 -25.40 37.95 16.38
N SER A 550 -26.09 39.09 16.52
CA SER A 550 -25.47 40.40 16.65
C SER A 550 -24.76 40.63 17.97
N GLN A 551 -25.02 39.82 19.00
CA GLN A 551 -24.37 39.90 20.31
C GLN A 551 -22.94 39.35 20.29
N LEU A 552 -22.55 38.62 19.24
CA LEU A 552 -21.20 38.09 19.12
C LEU A 552 -20.17 39.23 19.04
N PRO A 553 -19.07 39.17 19.84
CA PRO A 553 -18.04 40.19 19.80
C PRO A 553 -17.34 40.21 18.44
N LEU A 554 -16.93 41.41 18.02
CA LEU A 554 -16.07 41.56 16.85
C LEU A 554 -14.75 40.79 17.08
N ASN A 555 -14.29 40.05 16.08
CA ASN A 555 -13.11 39.19 16.17
C ASN A 555 -13.18 38.14 17.29
N GLY A 556 -14.39 37.81 17.76
CA GLY A 556 -14.60 36.83 18.81
C GLY A 556 -14.03 35.47 18.46
N LEU A 557 -13.46 34.74 19.42
CA LEU A 557 -13.07 33.34 19.23
C LEU A 557 -14.16 32.41 19.76
N PHE A 558 -14.70 31.57 18.88
CA PHE A 558 -15.54 30.45 19.29
C PHE A 558 -14.74 29.44 20.13
N PRO A 559 -15.41 28.64 20.98
CA PRO A 559 -14.76 27.61 21.76
C PRO A 559 -13.90 26.67 20.91
N LYS A 560 -12.75 26.28 21.48
CA LYS A 560 -11.81 25.36 20.84
C LYS A 560 -12.48 24.06 20.43
N LYS A 561 -12.08 23.54 19.28
CA LYS A 561 -12.48 22.22 18.78
C LYS A 561 -11.26 21.45 18.29
N PRO A 562 -11.28 20.10 18.31
CA PRO A 562 -10.22 19.29 17.70
C PRO A 562 -10.07 19.57 16.21
N ILE A 563 -8.84 19.65 15.71
CA ILE A 563 -8.55 19.80 14.27
C ILE A 563 -9.23 18.70 13.45
N SER A 564 -9.21 17.46 13.98
CA SER A 564 -9.81 16.28 13.36
C SER A 564 -11.33 16.34 13.18
N GLU A 565 -12.05 17.23 13.87
CA GLU A 565 -13.49 17.47 13.63
C GLU A 565 -13.77 18.26 12.34
N LYS A 566 -12.77 19.02 11.88
CA LYS A 566 -12.94 19.97 10.76
C LYS A 566 -12.15 19.55 9.53
N TRP A 567 -10.89 19.19 9.71
CA TRP A 567 -10.00 18.72 8.65
C TRP A 567 -9.72 17.25 8.90
N PHE A 568 -10.51 16.41 8.24
CA PHE A 568 -10.38 14.97 8.35
C PHE A 568 -9.05 14.52 7.73
N ASP A 569 -8.41 13.52 8.33
CA ASP A 569 -7.35 12.73 7.70
C ASP A 569 -6.04 13.53 7.42
N VAL A 570 -6.01 14.81 7.79
CA VAL A 570 -4.86 15.72 7.59
C VAL A 570 -3.63 15.38 8.43
N CYS A 571 -3.82 14.53 9.43
CA CYS A 571 -2.74 14.10 10.32
C CYS A 571 -2.35 12.63 10.11
N ASP A 572 -2.89 11.88 9.15
CA ASP A 572 -2.86 10.40 9.11
C ASP A 572 -1.48 9.73 8.99
N VAL A 573 -0.39 10.50 9.07
CA VAL A 573 0.98 9.99 9.14
C VAL A 573 1.60 10.30 10.50
N HIS A 574 2.06 9.25 11.19
CA HIS A 574 2.67 9.36 12.50
C HIS A 574 3.99 10.17 12.44
N THR A 575 4.36 10.87 13.51
CA THR A 575 5.56 11.73 13.51
C THR A 575 6.85 10.94 13.28
N SER A 576 6.93 9.67 13.70
CA SER A 576 8.07 8.79 13.44
C SER A 576 8.32 8.53 11.95
N THR A 577 7.26 8.48 11.14
CA THR A 577 7.35 8.34 9.67
C THR A 577 7.79 9.62 8.97
N LEU A 578 7.76 10.77 9.67
CA LEU A 578 8.19 12.06 9.12
C LEU A 578 9.66 12.40 9.44
N ASN A 579 10.27 11.64 10.35
CA ASN A 579 11.66 11.81 10.81
C ASN A 579 12.65 10.79 10.21
N MET A 580 12.15 9.86 9.39
CA MET A 580 12.97 9.02 8.50
C MET A 580 13.25 9.79 7.21
#